data_AF-A0A8J8JWM1-F1
#
_entry.id   AF-A0A8J8JWM1-F1
#
_cell.length_a   1.000
_cell.length_b   1.000
_cell.length_c   1.000
_cell.angle_alpha   90.00
_cell.angle_beta   90.00
_cell.angle_gamma   90.00
#
_symmetry.space_group_name_H-M   'P 1'
#
loop_
_entity.id
_entity.type
_entity.pdbx_description
1 polymer ?
#
loop_
_entity_poly.entity_id
_entity_poly.type
_entity_poly.pdbx_seq_one_letter_code
_entity_poly.pdbx_strand_id
1 'polypeptide(L)' 'MNTNEPCALCSQPVELKAFNLNTKEGEQHFCCEGCLSIYQLLNQDKLLPTTNENKNESL' A
#
# COMPACT_ATOMS: atom_id res chain seq x y z
N MET A 1 1.69 19.73 17.26
CA MET A 1 2.26 18.41 16.93
C MET A 1 1.35 17.83 15.86
N ASN A 2 1.85 17.54 14.65
CA ASN A 2 1.02 16.89 13.63
C ASN A 2 0.68 15.48 14.13
N THR A 3 -0.61 15.21 14.31
CA THR A 3 -1.16 13.94 14.80
C THR A 3 -1.45 12.97 13.65
N ASN A 4 -0.95 13.27 12.45
CA ASN A 4 -1.17 12.46 11.26
C ASN A 4 -0.38 11.15 11.39
N GLU A 5 -0.99 10.07 10.92
CA GLU A 5 -0.35 8.77 10.89
C GLU A 5 0.92 8.79 10.02
N PRO A 6 2.00 8.10 10.43
CA PRO A 6 3.22 8.04 9.64
C PRO A 6 3.05 7.11 8.45
N CYS A 7 3.58 7.52 7.30
CA CYS A 7 3.68 6.68 6.10
C CYS A 7 4.49 5.42 6.42
N ALA A 8 3.95 4.25 6.08
CA ALA A 8 4.58 2.95 6.35
C ALA A 8 5.93 2.73 5.65
N LEU A 9 6.27 3.55 4.63
CA LEU A 9 7.56 3.44 3.91
C LEU A 9 8.60 4.50 4.33
N CYS A 10 8.20 5.77 4.37
CA CYS A 10 9.15 6.89 4.53
C CYS A 10 8.96 7.71 5.82
N SER A 11 7.99 7.33 6.66
CA SER A 11 7.66 7.98 7.94
C SER A 11 7.24 9.46 7.86
N GLN A 12 7.00 9.99 6.65
CA GLN A 12 6.38 11.30 6.48
C GLN A 12 4.89 11.25 6.85
N PRO A 13 4.29 12.36 7.28
CA PRO A 13 2.88 12.39 7.65
C PRO A 13 1.97 12.05 6.45
N VAL A 14 0.96 11.21 6.68
CA VAL A 14 -0.09 10.92 5.71
C VAL A 14 -1.16 12.00 5.81
N GLU A 15 -1.14 12.93 4.87
CA GLU A 15 -2.15 14.00 4.78
C GLU A 15 -3.45 13.52 4.13
N LEU A 16 -3.38 12.46 3.31
CA LEU A 16 -4.49 11.89 2.55
C LEU A 16 -4.50 10.37 2.69
N LYS A 17 -5.58 9.79 3.25
CA LYS A 17 -5.76 8.33 3.38
C LYS A 17 -6.16 7.63 2.08
N ALA A 18 -5.95 8.28 0.94
CA ALA A 18 -6.27 7.76 -0.39
C ALA A 18 -5.37 6.59 -0.82
N PHE A 19 -4.18 6.48 -0.21
CA PHE A 19 -3.22 5.43 -0.50
C PHE A 19 -3.12 4.50 0.72
N ASN A 20 -3.79 3.35 0.62
CA ASN A 20 -3.78 2.30 1.63
C ASN A 20 -3.60 0.92 0.99
N LEU A 21 -3.15 -0.05 1.79
CA LEU A 21 -2.93 -1.43 1.36
C LEU A 21 -3.20 -2.40 2.49
N ASN A 22 -4.06 -3.39 2.25
CA ASN A 22 -4.25 -4.49 3.18
C ASN A 22 -3.12 -5.51 3.03
N THR A 23 -2.37 -5.72 4.10
CA THR A 23 -1.31 -6.73 4.20
C THR A 23 -1.69 -7.81 5.21
N LYS A 24 -0.87 -8.86 5.33
CA LYS A 24 -1.02 -9.88 6.37
C LYS A 24 -0.89 -9.30 7.79
N GLU A 25 -0.27 -8.14 7.93
CA GLU A 25 -0.03 -7.44 9.20
C GLU A 25 -1.10 -6.39 9.51
N GLY A 26 -2.04 -6.16 8.58
CA GLY A 26 -3.12 -5.18 8.70
C GLY A 26 -3.09 -4.13 7.58
N GLU A 27 -3.97 -3.13 7.68
CA GLU A 27 -4.01 -2.00 6.75
C GLU A 27 -2.79 -1.08 6.97
N GLN A 28 -2.10 -0.75 5.88
CA GLN A 28 -0.96 0.16 5.85
C GLN A 28 -1.34 1.43 5.09
N HIS A 29 -0.91 2.59 5.58
CA HIS A 29 -1.20 3.89 4.97
C HIS A 29 0.07 4.56 4.42
N PHE A 30 -0.08 5.30 3.32
CA PHE A 30 1.04 5.89 2.57
C PHE A 30 0.78 7.37 2.27
N CYS A 31 1.83 8.19 2.31
CA CYS A 31 1.71 9.63 2.03
C CYS A 31 1.49 9.94 0.55
N CYS A 32 1.83 9.01 -0.35
CA CYS A 32 1.66 9.15 -1.80
C CYS A 32 1.62 7.79 -2.50
N GLU A 33 1.16 7.78 -3.76
CA GLU A 33 1.14 6.61 -4.64
C GLU A 33 2.52 5.95 -4.79
N GLY A 34 3.59 6.75 -4.91
CA GLY A 34 4.94 6.21 -5.06
C GLY A 34 5.39 5.35 -3.88
N CYS A 35 5.00 5.73 -2.65
CA CYS A 35 5.31 4.93 -1.48
C CYS A 35 4.52 3.61 -1.46
N LEU A 36 3.27 3.62 -1.92
CA LEU A 36 2.47 2.41 -2.08
C LEU A 36 3.11 1.44 -3.08
N SER A 37 3.45 1.91 -4.28
CA SER A 37 4.04 1.05 -5.33
C SER A 37 5.39 0.46 -4.92
N ILE A 38 6.25 1.25 -4.27
CA ILE A 38 7.55 0.76 -3.77
C ILE A 38 7.32 -0.25 -2.64
N TYR A 39 6.39 0.01 -1.72
CA TYR A 39 6.10 -0.92 -0.64
C TYR A 39 5.60 -2.27 -1.18
N GLN A 40 4.68 -2.26 -2.16
CA GLN A 40 4.20 -3.48 -2.83
C GLN A 40 5.34 -4.26 -3.49
N LEU A 41 6.27 -3.57 -4.17
CA LEU A 41 7.41 -4.19 -4.83
C LEU A 41 8.37 -4.83 -3.81
N LEU A 42 8.64 -4.16 -2.69
CA LEU A 42 9.60 -4.60 -1.69
C LEU A 42 9.04 -5.63 -0.70
N ASN A 43 7.70 -5.71 -0.54
CA ASN A 43 7.05 -6.52 0.49
C ASN A 43 6.02 -7.49 -0.11
N GLN A 44 6.28 -8.03 -1.32
CA GLN A 44 5.35 -8.94 -2.00
C GLN A 44 4.91 -10.13 -1.13
N ASP A 45 5.81 -10.67 -0.30
CA ASP A 45 5.56 -11.78 0.62
C ASP A 45 4.58 -11.42 1.77
N LYS A 46 4.44 -10.12 2.07
CA LYS A 46 3.57 -9.60 3.13
C LYS A 46 2.19 -9.21 2.62
N LEU A 47 2.02 -9.12 1.30
CA LEU A 47 0.72 -8.80 0.72
C LEU A 47 -0.25 -9.97 0.93
N LEU A 48 -1.52 -9.62 1.13
CA LEU A 48 -2.57 -10.63 1.01
C LEU A 48 -2.56 -11.16 -0.42
N PRO A 49 -2.77 -12.47 -0.62
CA PRO A 49 -2.91 -13.01 -1.96
C PRO A 49 -4.06 -12.29 -2.65
N THR A 50 -3.74 -11.42 -3.60
CA THR A 50 -4.75 -10.86 -4.48
C THR A 50 -5.26 -12.02 -5.31
N THR A 51 -6.57 -12.27 -5.29
CA THR A 51 -7.19 -13.07 -6.34
C THR A 51 -6.97 -12.28 -7.63
N ASN A 52 -5.87 -12.54 -8.32
CA ASN A 52 -5.61 -12.02 -9.65
C ASN A 52 -6.55 -12.75 -10.59
N GLU A 53 -7.81 -12.33 -10.63
CA GLU A 53 -8.66 -12.56 -11.79
C GLU A 53 -8.11 -11.65 -12.90
N ASN A 54 -7.06 -12.15 -13.57
CA ASN A 54 -6.79 -11.74 -14.94
C ASN A 54 -8.03 -12.13 -15.76
N LYS A 55 -8.95 -11.18 -15.95
CA LYS A 55 -9.87 -11.22 -17.09
C LYS A 55 -9.42 -10.18 -18.10
N ASN A 56 -8.40 -10.52 -18.89
CA ASN A 56 -8.37 -10.25 -20.33
C ASN A 56 -7.13 -10.84 -21.02
N GLU A 57 -6.96 -12.17 -20.99
CA GLU A 57 -6.53 -12.86 -22.22
C GLU A 57 -7.74 -13.53 -22.89
N SER A 58 -8.18 -13.00 -24.02
CA SER A 58 -9.01 -13.65 -25.05
C SER A 58 -8.96 -12.70 -26.25
N LEU A 59 -8.05 -12.94 -27.19
CA LEU A 59 -8.28 -13.65 -28.45
C LEU A 59 -9.39 -13.02 -29.31
#